data_AF-A0AA40LKD9-F1
#
_entry.id   AF-A0AA40LKD9-F1
#
_cell.length_a   1.000
_cell.length_b   1.000
_cell.length_c   1.000
_cell.angle_alpha   90.00
_cell.angle_beta   90.00
_cell.angle_gamma   90.00
#
_symmetry.space_group_name_H-M   'P 1'
#
loop_
_entity.id
_entity.type
_entity.pdbx_description
1 polymer ?
#
loop_
_entity_poly.entity_id
_entity_poly.type
_entity_poly.pdbx_seq_one_letter_code
_entity_poly.pdbx_strand_id
1 'polypeptide(L)'
;MAPKKPLCLLSLLRLLLTLLLPQADARSFVVDREHDRFLLDGAPFRYVSGSLHYFRVPRVLWADRLFKMQMSGLNAVQLATSSTILNFFSDNKTHMLLLLSLCLSQGGLPAWLLRKPNIHLRTSDPDFLAAVDSWFKVLLPKIHPWLYHNGGNIISIQVENEYGSYRACDFDYMKHLAGLFRALLGEEILLFTTDGPQGLKCGSLKGLYTTVDFGPADNMTKIFALQREYEPHGPLVNSEYYTGWLDYWGQNHSTRSITDVTRGLEKMLKLGASVNMYMFHGGTNFGYWNGADEKGHFLPITTSYDYDAPISEAGDVTFKLFALRNVISQDGYLLDFLHLLCPQGPIHSILPMTFEAVKQVFQGVLERNTKRKLFLTGKMGAKLDVLLENMGRLSFGSNYSDFKGQVWINGFNLGRYWTKRGPQQTLYVPRPLLFPRGVLNKITLLELENVPPQPQIQFLDSPILNSTLHKTYIYSLSADTQSNSEPMELSGH
;
A
#
# COMPACT_ATOMS: atom_id res chain seq x y z
N MET A 1 8.55 -5.19 -80.31
CA MET A 1 7.32 -4.84 -79.57
C MET A 1 7.07 -5.92 -78.52
N ALA A 2 7.43 -5.66 -77.26
CA ALA A 2 7.14 -6.57 -76.14
C ALA A 2 5.76 -6.23 -75.54
N PRO A 3 4.94 -7.21 -75.14
CA PRO A 3 3.59 -6.96 -74.68
C PRO A 3 3.58 -6.42 -73.25
N LYS A 4 2.75 -5.39 -73.00
CA LYS A 4 2.48 -4.86 -71.66
C LYS A 4 1.77 -5.94 -70.83
N LYS A 5 2.36 -6.33 -69.70
CA LYS A 5 1.71 -7.21 -68.70
C LYS A 5 0.53 -6.46 -68.05
N PRO A 6 -0.60 -7.13 -67.78
CA PRO A 6 -1.74 -6.51 -67.13
C PRO A 6 -1.39 -6.18 -65.68
N LEU A 7 -1.68 -4.94 -65.26
CA LEU A 7 -1.56 -4.51 -63.87
C LEU A 7 -2.49 -5.40 -63.03
N CYS A 8 -1.91 -6.07 -62.03
CA CYS A 8 -2.51 -7.19 -61.33
C CYS A 8 -3.72 -6.71 -60.49
N LEU A 9 -4.94 -7.15 -60.82
CA LEU A 9 -6.17 -6.88 -60.06
C LEU A 9 -6.05 -7.28 -58.57
N LEU A 10 -5.19 -8.27 -58.27
CA LEU A 10 -4.84 -8.72 -56.91
C LEU A 10 -4.03 -7.69 -56.11
N SER A 11 -3.28 -6.80 -56.77
CA SER A 11 -2.51 -5.74 -56.10
C SER A 11 -3.39 -4.57 -55.65
N LEU A 12 -4.42 -4.21 -56.44
CA LEU A 12 -5.45 -3.26 -56.03
C LEU A 12 -6.35 -3.83 -54.93
N LEU A 13 -6.70 -5.13 -54.99
CA LEU A 13 -7.52 -5.77 -53.95
C LEU A 13 -6.79 -5.87 -52.61
N ARG A 14 -5.47 -6.09 -52.60
CA ARG A 14 -4.64 -6.03 -51.37
C ARG A 14 -4.53 -4.61 -50.81
N LEU A 15 -4.44 -3.59 -51.67
CA LEU A 15 -4.41 -2.18 -51.24
C LEU A 15 -5.77 -1.73 -50.67
N LEU A 16 -6.88 -2.21 -51.24
CA LEU A 16 -8.23 -1.97 -50.73
C LEU A 16 -8.50 -2.70 -49.40
N LEU A 17 -7.97 -3.92 -49.22
CA LEU A 17 -8.10 -4.66 -47.95
C LEU A 17 -7.27 -4.02 -46.82
N THR A 18 -6.14 -3.36 -47.12
CA THR A 18 -5.38 -2.60 -46.11
C THR A 18 -6.06 -1.29 -45.71
N LEU A 19 -6.97 -0.75 -46.53
CA LEU A 19 -7.80 0.42 -46.21
C LEU A 19 -9.07 0.07 -45.42
N LEU A 20 -9.39 -1.23 -45.28
CA LEU A 20 -10.55 -1.77 -44.56
C LEU A 20 -10.17 -2.53 -43.27
N LEU A 21 -8.87 -2.58 -42.93
CA LEU A 21 -8.49 -2.89 -41.55
C LEU A 21 -8.99 -1.72 -40.69
N PRO A 22 -9.68 -1.97 -39.56
CA PRO A 22 -9.86 -0.92 -38.57
C PRO A 22 -8.47 -0.33 -38.33
N GLN A 23 -8.31 0.99 -38.48
CA GLN A 23 -7.18 1.64 -37.83
C GLN A 23 -7.20 1.10 -36.40
N ALA A 24 -6.09 0.51 -35.94
CA ALA A 24 -6.00 0.10 -34.55
C ALA A 24 -6.42 1.33 -33.73
N ASP A 25 -7.58 1.24 -33.07
CA ASP A 25 -8.14 2.37 -32.33
C ASP A 25 -7.05 2.87 -31.40
N ALA A 26 -6.82 4.18 -31.40
CA ALA A 26 -5.77 4.76 -30.57
C ALA A 26 -6.06 4.38 -29.10
N ARG A 27 -5.06 3.81 -28.43
CA ARG A 27 -5.21 3.32 -27.06
C ARG A 27 -5.77 4.42 -26.17
N SER A 28 -6.92 4.19 -25.55
CA SER A 28 -7.64 5.23 -24.82
C SER A 28 -8.34 4.69 -23.57
N PHE A 29 -8.40 5.53 -22.55
CA PHE A 29 -9.18 5.27 -21.34
C PHE A 29 -9.94 6.54 -20.97
N VAL A 30 -11.26 6.52 -21.11
CA VAL A 30 -12.09 7.73 -20.98
C VAL A 30 -13.34 7.48 -20.15
N VAL A 31 -13.90 8.56 -19.60
CA VAL A 31 -15.19 8.55 -18.91
C VAL A 31 -16.31 8.77 -19.93
N ASP A 32 -17.14 7.77 -20.15
CA ASP A 32 -18.39 7.88 -20.91
C ASP A 32 -19.51 8.35 -19.96
N ARG A 33 -19.72 9.67 -19.96
CA ARG A 33 -20.72 10.33 -19.13
C ARG A 33 -22.15 10.00 -19.57
N GLU A 34 -22.39 9.73 -20.85
CA GLU A 34 -23.75 9.46 -21.34
C GLU A 34 -24.29 8.12 -20.83
N HIS A 35 -23.40 7.16 -20.59
CA HIS A 35 -23.79 5.81 -20.16
C HIS A 35 -23.19 5.40 -18.81
N ASP A 36 -22.71 6.36 -18.02
CA ASP A 36 -22.20 6.15 -16.66
C ASP A 36 -21.14 5.03 -16.53
N ARG A 37 -20.16 4.98 -17.45
CA ARG A 37 -19.13 3.93 -17.49
C ARG A 37 -17.77 4.45 -17.93
N PHE A 38 -16.73 3.61 -17.78
CA PHE A 38 -15.47 3.84 -18.49
C PHE A 38 -15.55 3.20 -19.88
N LEU A 39 -14.75 3.74 -20.81
CA LEU A 39 -14.39 3.06 -22.04
C LEU A 39 -12.89 2.80 -22.05
N LEU A 40 -12.50 1.56 -22.38
CA LEU A 40 -11.13 1.17 -22.67
C LEU A 40 -11.08 0.81 -24.17
N ASP A 41 -10.31 1.57 -24.96
CA ASP A 41 -10.24 1.43 -26.41
C ASP A 41 -11.63 1.46 -27.08
N GLY A 42 -12.48 2.39 -26.63
CA GLY A 42 -13.85 2.54 -27.12
C GLY A 42 -14.86 1.49 -26.64
N ALA A 43 -14.41 0.38 -26.07
CA ALA A 43 -15.28 -0.63 -25.49
C ALA A 43 -15.68 -0.26 -24.05
N PRO A 44 -16.93 -0.51 -23.61
CA PRO A 44 -17.29 -0.45 -22.19
C PRO A 44 -16.23 -1.13 -21.34
N PHE A 45 -15.93 -0.57 -20.16
CA PHE A 45 -14.96 -1.12 -19.23
C PHE A 45 -15.32 -0.77 -17.78
N ARG A 46 -14.94 -1.65 -16.86
CA ARG A 46 -15.02 -1.44 -15.41
C ARG A 46 -13.81 -2.12 -14.77
N TYR A 47 -13.10 -1.40 -13.90
CA TYR A 47 -12.01 -2.03 -13.15
C TYR A 47 -12.50 -2.62 -11.83
N VAL A 48 -11.90 -3.76 -11.50
CA VAL A 48 -11.88 -4.36 -10.17
C VAL A 48 -10.42 -4.42 -9.76
N SER A 49 -10.06 -3.53 -8.85
CA SER A 49 -8.69 -3.25 -8.44
C SER A 49 -8.42 -3.69 -7.01
N GLY A 50 -7.14 -3.87 -6.70
CA GLY A 50 -6.62 -4.04 -5.35
C GLY A 50 -5.41 -3.16 -5.11
N SER A 51 -5.26 -2.64 -3.90
CA SER A 51 -4.12 -1.80 -3.51
C SER A 51 -2.92 -2.64 -3.12
N LEU A 52 -1.76 -2.26 -3.66
CA LEU A 52 -0.45 -2.82 -3.33
C LEU A 52 0.54 -1.67 -3.13
N HIS A 53 1.22 -1.65 -1.98
CA HIS A 53 2.30 -0.69 -1.74
C HIS A 53 3.64 -1.37 -2.00
N TYR A 54 4.21 -1.16 -3.19
CA TYR A 54 5.43 -1.84 -3.61
C TYR A 54 6.63 -1.62 -2.68
N PHE A 55 6.71 -0.46 -2.00
CA PHE A 55 7.75 -0.17 -1.00
C PHE A 55 7.57 -0.92 0.34
N ARG A 56 6.42 -1.56 0.56
CA ARG A 56 6.15 -2.46 1.70
C ARG A 56 6.41 -3.93 1.39
N VAL A 57 6.86 -4.24 0.17
CA VAL A 57 7.13 -5.60 -0.30
C VAL A 57 8.55 -5.66 -0.86
N PRO A 58 9.39 -6.62 -0.43
CA PRO A 58 10.70 -6.81 -1.04
C PRO A 58 10.61 -6.98 -2.56
N ARG A 59 11.50 -6.31 -3.30
CA ARG A 59 11.56 -6.27 -4.78
C ARG A 59 11.36 -7.64 -5.43
N VAL A 60 12.05 -8.66 -4.91
CA VAL A 60 12.03 -10.04 -5.41
C VAL A 60 10.70 -10.78 -5.21
N LEU A 61 9.78 -10.22 -4.42
CA LEU A 61 8.47 -10.80 -4.12
C LEU A 61 7.33 -10.09 -4.88
N TRP A 62 7.58 -8.99 -5.59
CA TRP A 62 6.55 -8.25 -6.32
C TRP A 62 5.79 -9.11 -7.32
N ALA A 63 6.50 -9.90 -8.14
CA ALA A 63 5.89 -10.77 -9.13
C ALA A 63 4.93 -11.79 -8.48
N ASP A 64 5.29 -12.36 -7.33
CA ASP A 64 4.41 -13.30 -6.60
C ASP A 64 3.14 -12.60 -6.10
N ARG A 65 3.26 -11.37 -5.55
CA ARG A 65 2.08 -10.63 -5.05
C ARG A 65 1.14 -10.25 -6.21
N LEU A 66 1.70 -9.71 -7.29
CA LEU A 66 0.95 -9.34 -8.49
C LEU A 66 0.28 -10.55 -9.14
N PHE A 67 0.97 -11.70 -9.18
CA PHE A 67 0.38 -12.94 -9.68
C PHE A 67 -0.83 -13.37 -8.85
N LYS A 68 -0.72 -13.38 -7.51
CA LYS A 68 -1.85 -13.69 -6.62
C LYS A 68 -3.02 -12.73 -6.79
N MET A 69 -2.73 -11.44 -6.95
CA MET A 69 -3.72 -10.41 -7.26
C MET A 69 -4.45 -10.69 -8.58
N GLN A 70 -3.72 -10.97 -9.65
CA GLN A 70 -4.30 -11.32 -10.95
C GLN A 70 -5.16 -12.60 -10.87
N MET A 71 -4.66 -13.64 -10.22
CA MET A 71 -5.35 -14.93 -10.08
C MET A 71 -6.61 -14.88 -9.21
N SER A 72 -6.76 -13.81 -8.41
CA SER A 72 -7.99 -13.55 -7.65
C SER A 72 -9.11 -12.91 -8.50
N GLY A 73 -8.82 -12.57 -9.76
CA GLY A 73 -9.76 -11.94 -10.68
C GLY A 73 -9.63 -10.42 -10.74
N LEU A 74 -8.55 -9.82 -10.25
CA LEU A 74 -8.33 -8.39 -10.46
C LEU A 74 -7.91 -8.12 -11.90
N ASN A 75 -8.41 -7.03 -12.50
CA ASN A 75 -7.96 -6.55 -13.81
C ASN A 75 -7.10 -5.27 -13.70
N ALA A 76 -7.04 -4.67 -12.51
CA ALA A 76 -6.20 -3.51 -12.22
C ALA A 76 -5.52 -3.60 -10.84
N VAL A 77 -4.44 -2.84 -10.65
CA VAL A 77 -3.75 -2.65 -9.36
C VAL A 77 -3.62 -1.16 -9.08
N GLN A 78 -3.95 -0.75 -7.87
CA GLN A 78 -3.64 0.60 -7.39
C GLN A 78 -2.30 0.62 -6.67
N LEU A 79 -1.39 1.49 -7.12
CA LEU A 79 -0.07 1.68 -6.54
C LEU A 79 0.01 3.06 -5.88
N ALA A 80 0.29 3.10 -4.59
CA ALA A 80 0.76 4.32 -3.95
C ALA A 80 2.18 4.61 -4.41
N THR A 81 2.42 5.83 -4.87
CA THR A 81 3.75 6.20 -5.37
C THR A 81 4.70 6.60 -4.25
N SER A 82 5.98 6.35 -4.49
CA SER A 82 7.08 6.90 -3.70
C SER A 82 8.24 7.17 -4.65
N SER A 83 9.37 7.67 -4.14
CA SER A 83 10.52 8.03 -4.98
C SER A 83 11.12 6.89 -5.80
N THR A 84 10.77 5.64 -5.48
CA THR A 84 11.31 4.43 -6.12
C THR A 84 10.38 3.78 -7.15
N ILE A 85 9.27 4.42 -7.55
CA ILE A 85 8.23 3.80 -8.40
C ILE A 85 8.76 3.33 -9.76
N LEU A 86 9.83 3.95 -10.25
CA LEU A 86 10.47 3.59 -11.52
C LEU A 86 11.08 2.19 -11.52
N ASN A 87 11.55 1.73 -10.36
CA ASN A 87 12.06 0.37 -10.22
C ASN A 87 10.94 -0.65 -10.47
N PHE A 88 9.72 -0.34 -10.02
CA PHE A 88 8.56 -1.18 -10.24
C PHE A 88 8.24 -1.35 -11.73
N PHE A 89 8.22 -0.26 -12.50
CA PHE A 89 7.96 -0.32 -13.95
C PHE A 89 9.06 -1.06 -14.72
N SER A 90 10.31 -0.95 -14.28
CA SER A 90 11.46 -1.59 -14.95
C SER A 90 11.48 -3.10 -14.72
N ASP A 91 11.09 -3.56 -13.52
CA ASP A 91 11.10 -4.99 -13.17
C ASP A 91 9.84 -5.73 -13.67
N ASN A 92 8.66 -5.13 -13.51
CA ASN A 92 7.40 -5.86 -13.59
C ASN A 92 6.70 -5.68 -14.93
N LYS A 93 6.70 -6.74 -15.75
CA LYS A 93 5.81 -6.88 -16.91
C LYS A 93 4.48 -7.51 -16.48
N THR A 94 3.69 -6.77 -15.68
CA THR A 94 2.33 -7.21 -15.38
C THR A 94 1.40 -6.85 -16.54
N HIS A 95 0.48 -7.75 -16.88
CA HIS A 95 -0.59 -7.50 -17.85
C HIS A 95 -1.77 -6.72 -17.23
N MET A 96 -1.73 -6.44 -15.93
CA MET A 96 -2.76 -5.67 -15.24
C MET A 96 -2.64 -4.16 -15.55
N LEU A 97 -3.79 -3.49 -15.57
CA LEU A 97 -3.85 -2.03 -15.66
C LEU A 97 -3.45 -1.41 -14.31
N LEU A 98 -2.92 -0.19 -14.34
CA LEU A 98 -2.43 0.51 -13.15
C LEU A 98 -3.23 1.79 -12.89
N LEU A 99 -3.65 1.93 -11.63
CA LEU A 99 -4.16 3.17 -11.05
C LEU A 99 -3.04 3.73 -10.17
N LEU A 100 -2.57 4.96 -10.43
CA LEU A 100 -1.55 5.56 -9.57
C LEU A 100 -2.17 6.51 -8.56
N SER A 101 -1.89 6.29 -7.28
CA SER A 101 -2.20 7.27 -6.23
C SER A 101 -0.94 8.06 -5.87
N LEU A 102 -0.94 9.35 -6.18
CA LEU A 102 0.13 10.29 -5.83
C LEU A 102 -0.16 10.90 -4.46
N CYS A 103 -0.11 10.06 -3.43
CA CYS A 103 -0.40 10.46 -2.06
C CYS A 103 0.76 11.26 -1.45
N LEU A 104 0.57 12.58 -1.31
CA LEU A 104 1.43 13.46 -0.52
C LEU A 104 1.04 13.46 0.97
N SER A 105 -0.07 12.83 1.36
CA SER A 105 -0.47 12.67 2.76
C SER A 105 -0.02 11.30 3.31
N GLN A 106 -0.08 11.06 4.62
CA GLN A 106 0.34 9.79 5.26
C GLN A 106 1.86 9.50 5.35
N GLY A 107 2.70 10.53 5.49
CA GLY A 107 4.13 10.35 5.75
C GLY A 107 5.01 10.23 4.50
N GLY A 108 4.44 10.47 3.31
CA GLY A 108 5.20 10.60 2.06
C GLY A 108 5.99 11.92 1.93
N LEU A 109 5.64 12.95 2.70
CA LEU A 109 6.35 14.24 2.66
C LEU A 109 7.77 14.14 3.23
N PRO A 110 8.79 14.60 2.51
CA PRO A 110 10.15 14.57 3.03
C PRO A 110 10.31 15.45 4.28
N ALA A 111 10.90 14.88 5.34
CA ALA A 111 11.08 15.57 6.62
C ALA A 111 11.94 16.85 6.52
N TRP A 112 12.78 16.99 5.49
CA TRP A 112 13.59 18.20 5.29
C TRP A 112 12.75 19.45 4.99
N LEU A 113 11.49 19.31 4.54
CA LEU A 113 10.56 20.43 4.39
C LEU A 113 10.36 21.18 5.70
N LEU A 114 10.40 20.46 6.83
CA LEU A 114 10.23 21.02 8.17
C LEU A 114 11.43 21.81 8.67
N ARG A 115 12.53 21.89 7.90
CA ARG A 115 13.64 22.81 8.19
C ARG A 115 13.21 24.28 8.06
N LYS A 116 12.17 24.60 7.26
CA LYS A 116 11.42 25.87 7.33
C LYS A 116 10.37 25.70 8.45
N PRO A 117 10.54 26.33 9.64
CA PRO A 117 9.65 26.09 10.78
C PRO A 117 8.19 26.51 10.54
N ASN A 118 7.97 27.47 9.64
CA ASN A 118 6.65 28.05 9.34
C ASN A 118 6.11 27.61 7.97
N ILE A 119 6.53 26.44 7.45
CA ILE A 119 6.02 25.92 6.20
C ILE A 119 4.58 25.43 6.37
N HIS A 120 3.68 25.86 5.48
CA HIS A 120 2.32 25.35 5.45
C HIS A 120 2.23 24.22 4.42
N LEU A 121 2.39 22.98 4.90
CA LEU A 121 2.31 21.78 4.06
C LEU A 121 0.91 21.64 3.44
N ARG A 122 0.82 21.09 2.22
CA ARG A 122 -0.45 20.85 1.49
C ARG A 122 -1.28 22.13 1.34
N THR A 123 -0.61 23.24 1.05
CA THR A 123 -1.22 24.56 0.75
C THR A 123 -0.45 25.23 -0.38
N SER A 124 -0.88 26.42 -0.78
CA SER A 124 -0.21 27.27 -1.77
C SER A 124 1.02 28.02 -1.23
N ASP A 125 1.57 27.58 -0.09
CA ASP A 125 2.84 28.09 0.44
C ASP A 125 3.95 28.00 -0.64
N PRO A 126 4.60 29.11 -1.03
CA PRO A 126 5.56 29.11 -2.13
C PRO A 126 6.75 28.16 -1.96
N ASP A 127 7.29 27.99 -0.73
CA ASP A 127 8.38 27.04 -0.47
C ASP A 127 7.90 25.59 -0.60
N PHE A 128 6.66 25.32 -0.19
CA PHE A 128 6.05 24.01 -0.35
C PHE A 128 5.78 23.70 -1.82
N LEU A 129 5.16 24.63 -2.56
CA LEU A 129 4.92 24.47 -3.99
C LEU A 129 6.21 24.32 -4.78
N ALA A 130 7.27 25.07 -4.45
CA ALA A 130 8.58 24.93 -5.10
C ALA A 130 9.16 23.51 -4.92
N ALA A 131 9.03 22.92 -3.73
CA ALA A 131 9.44 21.56 -3.47
C ALA A 131 8.60 20.52 -4.22
N VAL A 132 7.27 20.71 -4.24
CA VAL A 132 6.32 19.88 -4.98
C VAL A 132 6.62 19.91 -6.48
N ASP A 133 6.83 21.10 -7.03
CA ASP A 133 7.23 21.31 -8.42
C ASP A 133 8.52 20.58 -8.75
N SER A 134 9.55 20.77 -7.94
CA SER A 134 10.84 20.13 -8.14
C SER A 134 10.71 18.60 -8.15
N TRP A 135 9.82 18.05 -7.31
CA TRP A 135 9.59 16.61 -7.25
C TRP A 135 8.85 16.10 -8.49
N PHE A 136 7.70 16.70 -8.83
CA PHE A 136 6.88 16.23 -9.94
C PHE A 136 7.50 16.49 -11.32
N LYS A 137 8.31 17.55 -11.48
CA LYS A 137 9.11 17.78 -12.70
C LYS A 137 10.17 16.70 -12.94
N VAL A 138 10.51 15.90 -11.93
CA VAL A 138 11.37 14.70 -12.08
C VAL A 138 10.53 13.44 -12.25
N LEU A 139 9.47 13.28 -11.45
CA LEU A 139 8.67 12.06 -11.41
C LEU A 139 7.77 11.89 -12.63
N LEU A 140 6.97 12.91 -12.97
CA LEU A 140 5.92 12.79 -13.98
C LEU A 140 6.46 12.54 -15.39
N PRO A 141 7.55 13.18 -15.86
CA PRO A 141 8.14 12.85 -17.17
C PRO A 141 8.62 11.39 -17.28
N LYS A 142 8.94 10.75 -16.16
CA LYS A 142 9.34 9.33 -16.14
C LYS A 142 8.14 8.38 -16.07
N ILE A 143 6.98 8.87 -15.61
CA ILE A 143 5.70 8.17 -15.65
C ILE A 143 5.07 8.29 -17.05
N HIS A 144 5.28 9.41 -17.75
CA HIS A 144 4.67 9.71 -19.05
C HIS A 144 4.72 8.56 -20.09
N PRO A 145 5.85 7.83 -20.30
CA PRO A 145 5.90 6.72 -21.26
C PRO A 145 5.03 5.52 -20.85
N TRP A 146 4.65 5.42 -19.58
CA TRP A 146 3.87 4.32 -19.02
C TRP A 146 2.35 4.61 -19.01
N LEU A 147 1.94 5.80 -19.45
CA LEU A 147 0.52 6.12 -19.66
C LEU A 147 -0.07 5.18 -20.73
N TYR A 148 -1.32 4.79 -20.55
CA TYR A 148 -1.99 3.81 -21.39
C TYR A 148 -2.01 4.23 -22.87
N HIS A 149 -2.33 5.51 -23.15
CA HIS A 149 -2.32 6.08 -24.49
C HIS A 149 -0.91 6.20 -25.11
N ASN A 150 0.15 6.12 -24.30
CA ASN A 150 1.55 6.12 -24.74
C ASN A 150 2.15 4.71 -24.88
N GLY A 151 1.33 3.66 -24.74
CA GLY A 151 1.79 2.28 -24.85
C GLY A 151 2.03 1.55 -23.52
N GLY A 152 1.96 2.25 -22.39
CA GLY A 152 2.09 1.64 -21.06
C GLY A 152 0.78 1.04 -20.54
N ASN A 153 0.60 0.94 -19.22
CA ASN A 153 -0.58 0.33 -18.59
C ASN A 153 -1.25 1.22 -17.53
N ILE A 154 -0.83 2.48 -17.37
CA ILE A 154 -1.44 3.42 -16.42
C ILE A 154 -2.67 4.07 -17.04
N ILE A 155 -3.85 3.79 -16.48
CA ILE A 155 -5.14 4.28 -17.00
C ILE A 155 -5.65 5.53 -16.28
N SER A 156 -5.27 5.74 -15.02
CA SER A 156 -5.64 6.94 -14.28
C SER A 156 -4.64 7.29 -13.18
N ILE A 157 -4.65 8.56 -12.79
CA ILE A 157 -3.76 9.11 -11.76
C ILE A 157 -4.55 9.98 -10.80
N GLN A 158 -4.47 9.67 -9.50
CA GLN A 158 -5.05 10.48 -8.44
C GLN A 158 -4.21 11.73 -8.23
N VAL A 159 -4.87 12.88 -8.12
CA VAL A 159 -4.29 14.16 -7.74
C VAL A 159 -4.57 14.39 -6.26
N GLU A 160 -3.52 14.50 -5.45
CA GLU A 160 -3.66 14.59 -4.00
C GLU A 160 -4.33 13.32 -3.40
N ASN A 161 -4.68 13.34 -2.12
CA ASN A 161 -5.29 12.24 -1.39
C ASN A 161 -6.10 12.75 -0.20
N GLU A 162 -7.42 12.58 -0.28
CA GLU A 162 -8.38 13.03 0.75
C GLU A 162 -8.11 14.48 1.18
N TYR A 163 -7.93 15.38 0.21
CA TYR A 163 -7.62 16.77 0.52
C TYR A 163 -8.72 17.44 1.32
N GLY A 164 -9.96 16.99 1.15
CA GLY A 164 -11.12 17.44 1.90
C GLY A 164 -11.05 17.15 3.40
N SER A 165 -10.30 16.13 3.80
CA SER A 165 -10.02 15.83 5.21
C SER A 165 -8.91 16.74 5.78
N TYR A 166 -8.25 17.54 4.94
CA TYR A 166 -7.22 18.49 5.37
C TYR A 166 -7.82 19.88 5.63
N ARG A 167 -7.51 20.42 6.82
CA ARG A 167 -8.10 21.68 7.34
C ARG A 167 -7.91 22.92 6.46
N ALA A 168 -6.94 22.93 5.55
CA ALA A 168 -6.61 24.14 4.80
C ALA A 168 -7.65 24.48 3.74
N CYS A 169 -8.25 23.47 3.08
CA CYS A 169 -9.22 23.68 2.00
C CYS A 169 -8.72 24.70 0.94
N ASP A 170 -7.44 24.61 0.56
CA ASP A 170 -6.79 25.53 -0.38
C ASP A 170 -7.00 25.05 -1.83
N PHE A 171 -7.93 25.69 -2.52
CA PHE A 171 -8.23 25.36 -3.92
C PHE A 171 -7.15 25.83 -4.90
N ASP A 172 -6.34 26.83 -4.55
CA ASP A 172 -5.27 27.28 -5.44
C ASP A 172 -4.13 26.27 -5.47
N TYR A 173 -3.89 25.58 -4.35
CA TYR A 173 -3.00 24.42 -4.28
C TYR A 173 -3.50 23.27 -5.16
N MET A 174 -4.79 22.91 -5.06
CA MET A 174 -5.37 21.85 -5.88
C MET A 174 -5.34 22.19 -7.37
N LYS A 175 -5.64 23.45 -7.76
CA LYS A 175 -5.49 23.92 -9.14
C LYS A 175 -4.04 23.88 -9.62
N HIS A 176 -3.09 24.27 -8.77
CA HIS A 176 -1.66 24.21 -9.09
C HIS A 176 -1.22 22.78 -9.40
N LEU A 177 -1.60 21.80 -8.56
CA LEU A 177 -1.32 20.39 -8.81
C LEU A 177 -1.95 19.89 -10.11
N ALA A 178 -3.23 20.17 -10.33
CA ALA A 178 -3.93 19.79 -11.56
C ALA A 178 -3.25 20.38 -12.80
N GLY A 179 -2.92 21.68 -12.77
CA GLY A 179 -2.21 22.35 -13.86
C GLY A 179 -0.82 21.79 -14.11
N LEU A 180 -0.06 21.48 -13.06
CA LEU A 180 1.25 20.85 -13.15
C LEU A 180 1.17 19.46 -13.79
N PHE A 181 0.17 18.66 -13.43
CA PHE A 181 -0.02 17.33 -14.00
C PHE A 181 -0.41 17.42 -15.47
N ARG A 182 -1.36 18.30 -15.83
CA ARG A 182 -1.73 18.54 -17.24
C ARG A 182 -0.54 19.01 -18.07
N ALA A 183 0.25 19.94 -17.56
CA ALA A 183 1.44 20.44 -18.25
C ALA A 183 2.50 19.35 -18.50
N LEU A 184 2.60 18.34 -17.64
CA LEU A 184 3.65 17.30 -17.73
C LEU A 184 3.16 15.96 -18.30
N LEU A 185 1.86 15.69 -18.29
CA LEU A 185 1.27 14.40 -18.67
C LEU A 185 0.26 14.48 -19.83
N GLY A 186 -0.18 15.67 -20.23
CA GLY A 186 -1.19 15.87 -21.27
C GLY A 186 -2.64 15.85 -20.76
N GLU A 187 -3.57 15.99 -21.69
CA GLU A 187 -5.02 16.07 -21.43
C GLU A 187 -5.69 14.68 -21.46
N GLU A 188 -5.03 13.69 -22.06
CA GLU A 188 -5.56 12.37 -22.36
C GLU A 188 -5.64 11.47 -21.13
N ILE A 189 -4.78 11.64 -20.14
CA ILE A 189 -4.82 10.85 -18.90
C ILE A 189 -6.02 11.26 -18.03
N LEU A 190 -6.74 10.26 -17.50
CA LEU A 190 -7.78 10.51 -16.50
C LEU A 190 -7.13 10.91 -15.17
N LEU A 191 -7.34 12.17 -14.78
CA LEU A 191 -6.99 12.66 -13.45
C LEU A 191 -8.23 12.66 -12.55
N PHE A 192 -8.08 12.19 -11.31
CA PHE A 192 -9.19 12.07 -10.37
C PHE A 192 -8.80 12.47 -8.94
N THR A 193 -9.79 12.73 -8.09
CA THR A 193 -9.62 12.94 -6.64
C THR A 193 -10.39 11.88 -5.86
N THR A 194 -9.98 11.62 -4.62
CA THR A 194 -10.64 10.67 -3.71
C THR A 194 -10.83 11.33 -2.36
N ASP A 195 -12.07 11.33 -1.87
CA ASP A 195 -12.42 11.83 -0.55
C ASP A 195 -13.58 11.04 0.06
N GLY A 196 -13.51 10.83 1.37
CA GLY A 196 -14.66 10.41 2.15
C GLY A 196 -15.84 11.40 2.07
N PRO A 197 -17.05 10.99 2.46
CA PRO A 197 -18.29 11.74 2.22
C PRO A 197 -18.32 13.16 2.82
N GLN A 198 -17.53 13.44 3.86
CA GLN A 198 -17.44 14.78 4.47
C GLN A 198 -16.38 15.66 3.80
N GLY A 199 -15.41 15.07 3.10
CA GLY A 199 -14.29 15.76 2.47
C GLY A 199 -14.61 16.34 1.09
N LEU A 200 -15.61 15.78 0.39
CA LEU A 200 -15.93 16.13 -1.01
C LEU A 200 -16.00 17.63 -1.29
N LYS A 201 -16.50 18.44 -0.35
CA LYS A 201 -16.60 19.89 -0.50
C LYS A 201 -15.25 20.57 -0.77
N CYS A 202 -14.20 20.13 -0.08
CA CYS A 202 -12.87 20.74 -0.15
C CYS A 202 -11.87 19.92 -0.99
N GLY A 203 -12.16 18.64 -1.23
CA GLY A 203 -11.28 17.77 -2.02
C GLY A 203 -11.63 17.67 -3.51
N SER A 204 -12.87 18.00 -3.90
CA SER A 204 -13.28 17.97 -5.32
C SER A 204 -12.82 19.21 -6.07
N LEU A 205 -12.38 19.04 -7.33
CA LEU A 205 -11.97 20.15 -8.19
C LEU A 205 -12.50 19.96 -9.61
N LYS A 206 -13.14 21.00 -10.17
CA LYS A 206 -13.61 20.99 -11.57
C LYS A 206 -12.44 20.67 -12.52
N GLY A 207 -12.64 19.69 -13.39
CA GLY A 207 -11.62 19.22 -14.34
C GLY A 207 -10.88 17.96 -13.89
N LEU A 208 -11.04 17.56 -12.63
CA LEU A 208 -10.65 16.25 -12.10
C LEU A 208 -11.91 15.42 -11.84
N TYR A 209 -11.87 14.12 -12.14
CA TYR A 209 -13.01 13.24 -11.87
C TYR A 209 -13.14 12.98 -10.37
N THR A 210 -14.31 13.22 -9.79
CA THR A 210 -14.51 13.05 -8.34
C THR A 210 -14.90 11.61 -8.00
N THR A 211 -14.12 10.98 -7.12
CA THR A 211 -14.38 9.63 -6.59
C THR A 211 -14.53 9.67 -5.07
N VAL A 212 -15.09 8.61 -4.50
CA VAL A 212 -15.30 8.49 -3.05
C VAL A 212 -14.52 7.31 -2.49
N ASP A 213 -14.28 7.33 -1.18
CA ASP A 213 -13.86 6.17 -0.40
C ASP A 213 -14.87 5.84 0.70
N PHE A 214 -14.95 4.56 1.06
CA PHE A 214 -15.75 4.07 2.19
C PHE A 214 -15.53 2.57 2.42
N GLY A 215 -15.81 2.10 3.64
CA GLY A 215 -15.68 0.71 4.05
C GLY A 215 -17.00 -0.08 4.04
N PRO A 216 -16.94 -1.38 4.40
CA PRO A 216 -18.11 -2.26 4.45
C PRO A 216 -19.21 -1.83 5.42
N ALA A 217 -18.85 -1.07 6.46
CA ALA A 217 -19.79 -0.63 7.50
C ALA A 217 -20.57 0.64 7.11
N ASP A 218 -20.18 1.32 6.02
CA ASP A 218 -20.73 2.59 5.62
C ASP A 218 -21.99 2.46 4.76
N ASN A 219 -22.80 3.52 4.73
CA ASN A 219 -24.00 3.56 3.89
C ASN A 219 -23.64 3.87 2.44
N MET A 220 -23.28 2.82 1.69
CA MET A 220 -22.87 2.88 0.29
C MET A 220 -23.85 3.66 -0.61
N THR A 221 -25.16 3.44 -0.49
CA THR A 221 -26.16 4.14 -1.32
C THR A 221 -26.11 5.65 -1.08
N LYS A 222 -25.99 6.08 0.18
CA LYS A 222 -25.86 7.49 0.53
C LYS A 222 -24.55 8.08 0.00
N ILE A 223 -23.44 7.34 0.08
CA ILE A 223 -22.14 7.85 -0.33
C ILE A 223 -22.03 7.96 -1.86
N PHE A 224 -22.55 6.99 -2.61
CA PHE A 224 -22.64 7.14 -4.07
C PHE A 224 -23.63 8.23 -4.51
N ALA A 225 -24.70 8.47 -3.77
CA ALA A 225 -25.56 9.63 -4.02
C ALA A 225 -24.79 10.95 -3.83
N LEU A 226 -23.91 11.05 -2.83
CA LEU A 226 -23.01 12.20 -2.66
C LEU A 226 -22.02 12.30 -3.82
N GLN A 227 -21.43 11.19 -4.29
CA GLN A 227 -20.58 11.21 -5.49
C GLN A 227 -21.35 11.82 -6.69
N ARG A 228 -22.62 11.45 -6.87
CA ARG A 228 -23.50 11.96 -7.94
C ARG A 228 -23.80 13.46 -7.84
N GLU A 229 -23.68 14.08 -6.67
CA GLU A 229 -23.80 15.54 -6.55
C GLU A 229 -22.63 16.28 -7.23
N TYR A 230 -21.44 15.67 -7.26
CA TYR A 230 -20.24 16.23 -7.89
C TYR A 230 -20.01 15.70 -9.31
N GLU A 231 -20.42 14.44 -9.56
CA GLU A 231 -20.37 13.78 -10.86
C GLU A 231 -21.75 13.22 -11.23
N PRO A 232 -22.70 14.08 -11.70
CA PRO A 232 -24.05 13.65 -12.05
C PRO A 232 -24.09 12.50 -13.08
N HIS A 233 -23.04 12.41 -13.88
CA HIS A 233 -22.83 11.44 -14.94
C HIS A 233 -21.41 10.85 -14.88
N GLY A 234 -21.25 9.62 -15.36
CA GLY A 234 -20.00 8.84 -15.34
C GLY A 234 -20.04 7.67 -14.33
N PRO A 235 -19.01 6.82 -14.30
CA PRO A 235 -18.99 5.63 -13.47
C PRO A 235 -19.03 5.93 -11.97
N LEU A 236 -19.77 5.12 -11.21
CA LEU A 236 -19.62 5.09 -9.76
C LEU A 236 -18.24 4.50 -9.42
N VAL A 237 -17.52 5.12 -8.50
CA VAL A 237 -16.16 4.72 -8.15
C VAL A 237 -15.95 4.78 -6.65
N ASN A 238 -15.65 3.62 -6.05
CA ASN A 238 -15.02 3.56 -4.73
C ASN A 238 -13.52 3.33 -4.90
N SER A 239 -12.72 4.38 -4.69
CA SER A 239 -11.27 4.35 -4.88
C SER A 239 -10.52 3.74 -3.69
N GLU A 240 -11.15 3.63 -2.52
CA GLU A 240 -10.59 2.91 -1.37
C GLU A 240 -11.69 2.17 -0.59
N TYR A 241 -11.95 0.93 -0.99
CA TYR A 241 -12.85 0.02 -0.29
C TYR A 241 -12.10 -0.75 0.80
N TYR A 242 -12.35 -0.39 2.06
CA TYR A 242 -11.56 -0.88 3.19
C TYR A 242 -11.79 -2.36 3.53
N THR A 243 -10.92 -3.26 3.08
CA THR A 243 -11.00 -4.73 3.31
C THR A 243 -10.68 -5.18 4.74
N GLY A 244 -10.11 -4.25 5.49
CA GLY A 244 -9.43 -4.43 6.76
C GLY A 244 -9.18 -3.06 7.40
N TRP A 245 -8.20 -2.94 8.30
CA TRP A 245 -7.80 -1.64 8.83
C TRP A 245 -6.37 -1.67 9.40
N LEU A 246 -5.77 -0.50 9.57
CA LEU A 246 -4.44 -0.36 10.14
C LEU A 246 -4.42 -0.53 11.66
N ASP A 247 -3.29 -0.97 12.21
CA ASP A 247 -3.08 -1.17 13.64
C ASP A 247 -2.26 -0.06 14.26
N TYR A 248 -2.54 0.20 15.54
CA TYR A 248 -1.77 1.12 16.37
C TYR A 248 -1.11 0.36 17.51
N TRP A 249 0.13 0.76 17.86
CA TRP A 249 0.77 0.22 19.06
C TRP A 249 -0.09 0.50 20.30
N GLY A 250 -0.43 -0.55 21.06
CA GLY A 250 -1.25 -0.47 22.26
C GLY A 250 -2.75 -0.61 22.05
N GLN A 251 -3.21 -0.85 20.81
CA GLN A 251 -4.61 -1.15 20.52
C GLN A 251 -4.77 -2.59 20.06
N ASN A 252 -6.02 -3.06 19.94
CA ASN A 252 -6.28 -4.40 19.41
C ASN A 252 -5.97 -4.47 17.91
N HIS A 253 -5.60 -5.66 17.45
CA HIS A 253 -5.50 -5.93 16.02
C HIS A 253 -6.84 -5.71 15.34
N SER A 254 -6.84 -4.90 14.29
CA SER A 254 -8.01 -4.55 13.54
C SER A 254 -8.36 -5.66 12.57
N THR A 255 -9.62 -6.09 12.62
CA THR A 255 -10.15 -7.08 11.68
C THR A 255 -11.47 -6.60 11.08
N ARG A 256 -11.83 -7.19 9.94
CA ARG A 256 -13.09 -6.98 9.24
C ARG A 256 -13.69 -8.33 8.84
N SER A 257 -14.99 -8.46 9.09
CA SER A 257 -15.78 -9.64 8.74
C SER A 257 -15.67 -9.94 7.25
N ILE A 258 -15.28 -11.17 6.91
CA ILE A 258 -15.23 -11.64 5.51
C ILE A 258 -16.59 -11.42 4.84
N THR A 259 -17.68 -11.73 5.55
CA THR A 259 -19.05 -11.61 5.04
C THR A 259 -19.44 -10.16 4.72
N ASP A 260 -19.00 -9.19 5.54
CA ASP A 260 -19.36 -7.79 5.29
C ASP A 260 -18.55 -7.23 4.13
N VAL A 261 -17.27 -7.61 4.02
CA VAL A 261 -16.40 -7.22 2.89
C VAL A 261 -16.94 -7.82 1.57
N THR A 262 -17.31 -9.10 1.55
CA THR A 262 -17.83 -9.73 0.33
C THR A 262 -19.21 -9.19 -0.06
N ARG A 263 -20.10 -8.97 0.91
CA ARG A 263 -21.43 -8.40 0.65
C ARG A 263 -21.34 -6.96 0.12
N GLY A 264 -20.43 -6.15 0.65
CA GLY A 264 -20.20 -4.80 0.14
C GLY A 264 -19.64 -4.80 -1.28
N LEU A 265 -18.65 -5.66 -1.56
CA LEU A 265 -18.12 -5.84 -2.91
C LEU A 265 -19.21 -6.28 -3.90
N GLU A 266 -19.97 -7.33 -3.58
CA GLU A 266 -21.04 -7.85 -4.43
C GLU A 266 -22.07 -6.77 -4.77
N LYS A 267 -22.46 -5.96 -3.79
CA LYS A 267 -23.39 -4.84 -4.01
C LYS A 267 -22.81 -3.77 -4.92
N MET A 268 -21.54 -3.40 -4.77
CA MET A 268 -20.88 -2.44 -5.66
C MET A 268 -20.81 -2.95 -7.11
N LEU A 269 -20.45 -4.23 -7.28
CA LEU A 269 -20.39 -4.85 -8.61
C LEU A 269 -21.78 -4.89 -9.27
N LYS A 270 -22.84 -5.22 -8.51
CA LYS A 270 -24.23 -5.20 -9.00
C LYS A 270 -24.71 -3.80 -9.40
N LEU A 271 -24.16 -2.74 -8.79
CA LEU A 271 -24.43 -1.35 -9.17
C LEU A 271 -23.61 -0.90 -10.41
N GLY A 272 -22.72 -1.74 -10.93
CA GLY A 272 -21.81 -1.37 -12.01
C GLY A 272 -20.64 -0.47 -11.58
N ALA A 273 -20.43 -0.29 -10.27
CA ALA A 273 -19.37 0.56 -9.75
C ALA A 273 -17.99 -0.05 -9.99
N SER A 274 -17.00 0.78 -10.34
CA SER A 274 -15.59 0.40 -10.27
C SER A 274 -15.12 0.49 -8.83
N VAL A 275 -14.27 -0.45 -8.42
CA VAL A 275 -13.85 -0.59 -7.02
C VAL A 275 -12.37 -0.88 -6.92
N ASN A 276 -11.70 -0.24 -5.97
CA ASN A 276 -10.36 -0.60 -5.54
C ASN A 276 -10.37 -1.05 -4.08
N MET A 277 -9.97 -2.30 -3.83
CA MET A 277 -9.89 -2.87 -2.48
C MET A 277 -8.62 -2.39 -1.76
N TYR A 278 -8.77 -1.60 -0.69
CA TYR A 278 -7.68 -1.07 0.11
C TYR A 278 -7.66 -1.73 1.50
N MET A 279 -6.64 -2.47 1.92
CA MET A 279 -5.54 -3.02 1.13
C MET A 279 -5.94 -4.35 0.50
N PHE A 280 -5.38 -4.68 -0.66
CA PHE A 280 -5.45 -6.06 -1.16
C PHE A 280 -4.28 -6.90 -0.65
N HIS A 281 -3.10 -6.29 -0.60
CA HIS A 281 -1.93 -6.77 0.14
C HIS A 281 -1.26 -5.57 0.81
N GLY A 282 -1.20 -5.57 2.15
CA GLY A 282 -0.64 -4.44 2.88
C GLY A 282 0.88 -4.48 3.06
N GLY A 283 1.46 -5.64 3.40
CA GLY A 283 2.91 -5.85 3.54
C GLY A 283 3.48 -5.34 4.88
N THR A 284 4.69 -4.79 4.86
CA THR A 284 5.41 -4.36 6.08
C THR A 284 5.95 -2.93 5.95
N ASN A 285 5.78 -2.11 7.00
CA ASN A 285 6.45 -0.83 7.17
C ASN A 285 7.92 -1.04 7.61
N PHE A 286 8.79 -1.53 6.71
CA PHE A 286 10.20 -1.77 7.06
C PHE A 286 10.91 -0.51 7.58
N GLY A 287 11.94 -0.71 8.39
CA GLY A 287 12.74 0.39 8.95
C GLY A 287 11.92 1.40 9.74
N TYR A 288 11.85 2.63 9.22
CA TYR A 288 11.20 3.76 9.89
C TYR A 288 10.01 4.31 9.08
N TRP A 289 9.48 3.53 8.15
CA TRP A 289 8.45 3.97 7.20
C TRP A 289 7.01 3.95 7.76
N ASN A 290 6.82 3.52 9.01
CA ASN A 290 5.50 3.55 9.64
C ASN A 290 5.05 5.01 9.87
N GLY A 291 3.77 5.28 9.62
CA GLY A 291 3.15 6.56 9.95
C GLY A 291 2.64 6.63 11.39
N ALA A 292 1.87 7.68 11.66
CA ALA A 292 1.11 7.85 12.90
C ALA A 292 -0.11 8.74 12.63
N ASP A 293 -1.20 8.48 13.36
CA ASP A 293 -2.40 9.30 13.35
C ASP A 293 -2.42 10.27 14.54
N GLU A 294 -3.18 11.36 14.40
CA GLU A 294 -3.52 12.28 15.48
C GLU A 294 -5.04 12.30 15.68
N LYS A 295 -5.54 11.61 16.71
CA LYS A 295 -6.97 11.52 17.03
C LYS A 295 -7.25 12.03 18.45
N GLY A 296 -6.87 13.29 18.69
CA GLY A 296 -6.81 13.91 20.02
C GLY A 296 -5.64 13.42 20.89
N HIS A 297 -4.95 12.38 20.42
CA HIS A 297 -3.67 11.91 20.91
C HIS A 297 -2.91 11.26 19.74
N PHE A 298 -1.60 11.19 19.93
CA PHE A 298 -0.65 10.57 19.01
C PHE A 298 -0.79 9.04 19.01
N LEU A 299 -0.95 8.45 17.82
CA LEU A 299 -1.19 7.02 17.60
C LEU A 299 -0.21 6.46 16.54
N PRO A 300 0.90 5.84 16.94
CA PRO A 300 1.86 5.28 16.00
C PRO A 300 1.35 3.98 15.39
N ILE A 301 1.46 3.89 14.07
CA ILE A 301 1.12 2.69 13.32
C ILE A 301 2.19 1.62 13.58
N THR A 302 1.77 0.35 13.64
CA THR A 302 2.65 -0.81 13.81
C THR A 302 3.60 -1.01 12.62
N THR A 303 4.61 -1.87 12.82
CA THR A 303 5.54 -2.24 11.74
C THR A 303 4.85 -3.13 10.71
N SER A 304 4.07 -4.10 11.18
CA SER A 304 3.21 -4.91 10.31
C SER A 304 2.18 -4.00 9.66
N TYR A 305 2.01 -4.15 8.35
CA TYR A 305 0.88 -3.57 7.64
C TYR A 305 0.03 -4.70 7.05
N ASP A 306 -0.14 -5.80 7.80
CA ASP A 306 -0.99 -6.93 7.41
C ASP A 306 -2.40 -6.48 7.01
N TYR A 307 -2.93 -5.51 7.76
CA TYR A 307 -4.20 -4.84 7.52
C TYR A 307 -5.43 -5.75 7.69
N ASP A 308 -5.28 -7.03 8.02
CA ASP A 308 -6.31 -8.06 7.79
C ASP A 308 -6.71 -8.08 6.29
N ALA A 309 -5.74 -7.89 5.41
CA ALA A 309 -5.94 -7.86 3.96
C ALA A 309 -6.24 -9.27 3.39
N PRO A 310 -6.82 -9.35 2.18
CA PRO A 310 -7.00 -10.63 1.48
C PRO A 310 -5.69 -11.43 1.33
N ILE A 311 -4.56 -10.75 1.08
CA ILE A 311 -3.23 -11.35 1.11
C ILE A 311 -2.50 -10.87 2.38
N SER A 312 -2.10 -11.80 3.24
CA SER A 312 -1.42 -11.50 4.52
C SER A 312 -0.12 -10.72 4.35
N GLU A 313 0.45 -10.20 5.44
CA GLU A 313 1.77 -9.54 5.47
C GLU A 313 2.87 -10.36 4.74
N ALA A 314 2.90 -11.68 4.95
CA ALA A 314 3.91 -12.56 4.34
C ALA A 314 3.59 -12.95 2.88
N GLY A 315 2.39 -12.61 2.39
CA GLY A 315 1.93 -12.97 1.05
C GLY A 315 1.03 -14.20 1.00
N ASP A 316 0.49 -14.66 2.13
CA ASP A 316 -0.30 -15.89 2.19
C ASP A 316 -1.71 -15.68 1.62
N VAL A 317 -2.27 -16.75 1.06
CA VAL A 317 -3.66 -16.78 0.61
C VAL A 317 -4.58 -17.00 1.81
N THR A 318 -5.48 -16.07 2.08
CA THR A 318 -6.40 -16.16 3.24
C THR A 318 -7.78 -16.65 2.83
N PHE A 319 -8.62 -17.03 3.80
CA PHE A 319 -10.04 -17.30 3.53
C PHE A 319 -10.77 -16.09 2.94
N LYS A 320 -10.35 -14.87 3.29
CA LYS A 320 -10.90 -13.63 2.73
C LYS A 320 -10.59 -13.51 1.24
N LEU A 321 -9.39 -13.89 0.80
CA LEU A 321 -9.02 -13.93 -0.62
C LEU A 321 -9.95 -14.86 -1.42
N PHE A 322 -10.14 -16.09 -0.94
CA PHE A 322 -11.00 -17.05 -1.63
C PHE A 322 -12.45 -16.57 -1.71
N ALA A 323 -12.96 -15.97 -0.63
CA ALA A 323 -14.31 -15.44 -0.59
C ALA A 323 -14.49 -14.26 -1.59
N LEU A 324 -13.54 -13.35 -1.68
CA LEU A 324 -13.57 -12.24 -2.65
C LEU A 324 -13.45 -12.75 -4.09
N ARG A 325 -12.54 -13.70 -4.35
CA ARG A 325 -12.40 -14.34 -5.66
C ARG A 325 -13.72 -14.95 -6.12
N ASN A 326 -14.47 -15.60 -5.22
CA ASN A 326 -15.77 -16.18 -5.56
C ASN A 326 -16.77 -15.09 -5.98
N VAL A 327 -16.84 -13.97 -5.27
CA VAL A 327 -17.70 -12.82 -5.65
C VAL A 327 -17.30 -12.28 -7.02
N ILE A 328 -16.00 -12.06 -7.26
CA ILE A 328 -15.49 -11.55 -8.52
C ILE A 328 -15.79 -12.51 -9.68
N SER A 329 -15.66 -13.83 -9.47
CA SER A 329 -15.92 -14.83 -10.51
C SER A 329 -17.38 -14.95 -10.94
N GLN A 330 -18.32 -14.51 -10.10
CA GLN A 330 -19.74 -14.48 -10.41
C GLN A 330 -20.14 -13.26 -11.25
N ASP A 331 -19.24 -12.30 -11.39
CA ASP A 331 -19.43 -11.12 -12.22
C ASP A 331 -19.12 -11.48 -13.68
N GLY A 332 -20.17 -11.77 -14.46
CA GLY A 332 -20.07 -12.33 -15.83
C GLY A 332 -19.23 -11.48 -16.81
N TYR A 333 -19.02 -10.20 -16.50
CA TYR A 333 -18.19 -9.28 -17.28
C TYR A 333 -16.69 -9.61 -17.23
N LEU A 334 -16.23 -10.32 -16.19
CA LEU A 334 -14.81 -10.48 -15.87
C LEU A 334 -14.19 -11.77 -16.44
N LEU A 335 -15.03 -12.77 -16.72
CA LEU A 335 -14.60 -14.04 -17.34
C LEU A 335 -14.17 -13.84 -18.80
N ASP A 336 -14.80 -12.91 -19.52
CA ASP A 336 -14.46 -12.58 -20.92
C ASP A 336 -13.10 -11.86 -21.01
N PHE A 337 -12.70 -11.10 -19.98
CA PHE A 337 -11.47 -10.31 -19.98
C PHE A 337 -10.22 -11.13 -19.59
N LEU A 338 -10.36 -12.16 -18.75
CA LEU A 338 -9.24 -13.03 -18.35
C LEU A 338 -8.71 -13.88 -19.51
N HIS A 339 -9.55 -14.21 -20.50
CA HIS A 339 -9.14 -14.89 -21.73
C HIS A 339 -8.28 -13.99 -22.64
N LEU A 340 -8.43 -12.65 -22.55
CA LEU A 340 -7.70 -11.69 -23.39
C LEU A 340 -6.26 -11.45 -22.90
N LEU A 341 -6.02 -11.52 -21.58
CA LEU A 341 -4.74 -11.13 -20.97
C LEU A 341 -3.76 -12.29 -20.71
N CYS A 342 -4.19 -13.56 -20.76
CA CYS A 342 -3.32 -14.70 -20.41
C CYS A 342 -3.55 -15.96 -21.28
N PRO A 343 -3.26 -15.92 -22.59
CA PRO A 343 -3.45 -17.06 -23.50
C PRO A 343 -2.36 -18.15 -23.40
N GLN A 344 -1.70 -18.33 -22.24
CA GLN A 344 -0.52 -19.22 -22.09
C GLN A 344 -0.47 -20.10 -20.82
N GLY A 345 -1.27 -19.83 -19.78
CA GLY A 345 -1.31 -20.66 -18.56
C GLY A 345 -0.44 -20.16 -17.39
N PRO A 346 -0.64 -20.73 -16.17
CA PRO A 346 -0.15 -20.15 -14.91
C PRO A 346 1.36 -20.36 -14.66
N ILE A 347 2.01 -19.34 -14.09
CA ILE A 347 3.37 -19.40 -13.53
C ILE A 347 3.29 -19.96 -12.10
N HIS A 348 4.18 -20.89 -11.73
CA HIS A 348 4.19 -21.58 -10.43
C HIS A 348 4.93 -20.81 -9.31
N SER A 349 4.43 -20.88 -8.06
CA SER A 349 5.02 -20.33 -6.80
C SER A 349 5.46 -21.45 -5.82
N ILE A 350 6.07 -21.16 -4.65
CA ILE A 350 7.03 -22.09 -3.98
C ILE A 350 6.90 -22.39 -2.44
N LEU A 351 6.91 -21.43 -1.50
CA LEU A 351 7.53 -21.63 -0.15
C LEU A 351 6.60 -21.88 1.08
N PRO A 352 6.98 -22.79 2.03
CA PRO A 352 6.40 -22.98 3.39
C PRO A 352 7.38 -22.70 4.57
N MET A 353 6.94 -22.84 5.85
CA MET A 353 7.72 -22.59 7.10
C MET A 353 7.31 -23.49 8.32
N THR A 354 8.18 -23.60 9.35
CA THR A 354 8.06 -24.19 10.73
C THR A 354 9.16 -23.58 11.64
N PHE A 355 9.24 -23.53 12.99
CA PHE A 355 8.46 -23.77 14.26
C PHE A 355 9.34 -23.13 15.41
N GLU A 356 9.01 -22.79 16.67
CA GLU A 356 7.84 -22.48 17.55
C GLU A 356 8.41 -21.70 18.80
N ALA A 357 7.64 -21.34 19.85
CA ALA A 357 7.98 -20.32 20.86
C ALA A 357 8.25 -20.79 22.32
N VAL A 358 9.44 -20.47 22.86
CA VAL A 358 9.85 -20.37 24.29
C VAL A 358 10.92 -19.26 24.38
N LYS A 359 10.68 -18.01 24.85
CA LYS A 359 10.09 -17.46 26.12
C LYS A 359 11.07 -17.65 27.31
N GLN A 360 11.40 -16.70 28.21
CA GLN A 360 10.96 -15.32 28.57
C GLN A 360 11.96 -14.77 29.66
N VAL A 361 12.05 -13.52 30.19
CA VAL A 361 11.43 -12.16 30.09
C VAL A 361 12.38 -11.13 30.81
N PHE A 362 11.87 -10.01 31.37
CA PHE A 362 12.50 -9.00 32.27
C PHE A 362 13.36 -7.91 31.57
N GLN A 363 13.57 -6.69 32.11
CA GLN A 363 13.18 -6.12 33.41
C GLN A 363 12.89 -4.57 33.44
N GLY A 364 13.05 -3.83 32.34
CA GLY A 364 12.32 -2.57 32.04
C GLY A 364 12.75 -1.20 32.64
N VAL A 365 12.04 -0.15 32.21
CA VAL A 365 12.31 1.29 32.41
C VAL A 365 11.07 2.05 32.98
N LEU A 366 11.22 3.35 33.31
CA LEU A 366 10.23 4.24 33.99
C LEU A 366 9.94 5.55 33.19
N GLU A 367 8.71 6.08 33.28
CA GLU A 367 8.17 7.06 32.32
C GLU A 367 8.57 8.53 32.44
N ARG A 368 8.33 9.24 31.33
CA ARG A 368 8.59 10.66 31.05
C ARG A 368 7.34 11.57 31.10
N ASN A 369 6.10 11.06 31.04
CA ASN A 369 4.91 11.89 30.76
C ASN A 369 3.94 11.99 31.95
N THR A 370 3.49 10.84 32.47
CA THR A 370 2.78 10.67 33.77
C THR A 370 3.57 11.21 34.96
N LYS A 371 4.88 11.43 34.79
CA LYS A 371 5.74 12.19 35.70
C LYS A 371 6.44 13.31 34.93
N ARG A 372 6.11 14.56 35.25
CA ARG A 372 6.83 15.76 34.75
C ARG A 372 8.24 15.93 35.36
N LYS A 373 8.63 15.03 36.27
CA LYS A 373 9.87 15.07 37.02
C LYS A 373 10.42 13.65 37.17
N LEU A 374 11.62 13.43 36.65
CA LEU A 374 12.45 12.28 36.99
C LEU A 374 13.45 12.77 38.05
N PHE A 375 13.35 12.26 39.28
CA PHE A 375 14.29 12.64 40.33
C PHE A 375 15.58 11.86 40.12
N LEU A 376 16.64 12.57 39.75
CA LEU A 376 17.96 12.03 39.50
C LEU A 376 18.88 12.40 40.67
N THR A 377 19.60 11.41 41.19
CA THR A 377 20.68 11.61 42.17
C THR A 377 22.02 11.34 41.49
N GLY A 378 23.00 12.23 41.67
CA GLY A 378 24.31 12.10 41.05
C GLY A 378 25.35 12.99 41.74
N LYS A 379 26.63 12.67 41.57
CA LYS A 379 27.73 13.53 42.05
C LYS A 379 27.82 14.79 41.18
N MET A 380 28.20 15.91 41.79
CA MET A 380 28.44 17.16 41.05
C MET A 380 29.49 16.91 39.95
N GLY A 381 29.13 17.16 38.68
CA GLY A 381 29.95 16.85 37.51
C GLY A 381 29.58 15.57 36.74
N ALA A 382 28.55 14.82 37.16
CA ALA A 382 28.06 13.67 36.41
C ALA A 382 27.41 14.08 35.07
N LYS A 383 27.73 13.34 34.01
CA LYS A 383 27.19 13.54 32.66
C LYS A 383 25.79 12.93 32.56
N LEU A 384 24.81 13.73 32.14
CA LEU A 384 23.45 13.28 31.84
C LEU A 384 23.32 13.09 30.32
N ASP A 385 23.14 11.84 29.89
CA ASP A 385 22.86 11.51 28.50
C ASP A 385 21.37 11.18 28.34
N VAL A 386 20.71 11.81 27.36
CA VAL A 386 19.28 11.62 27.04
C VAL A 386 19.16 11.12 25.61
N LEU A 387 18.80 9.85 25.45
CA LEU A 387 18.51 9.25 24.15
C LEU A 387 17.03 9.47 23.78
N LEU A 388 16.78 10.12 22.63
CA LEU A 388 15.44 10.40 22.14
C LEU A 388 15.16 9.59 20.86
N GLU A 389 14.24 8.63 20.94
CA GLU A 389 13.80 7.88 19.75
C GLU A 389 12.70 8.65 19.00
N ASN A 390 12.87 8.83 17.69
CA ASN A 390 11.83 9.34 16.81
C ASN A 390 10.96 8.17 16.30
N MET A 391 9.74 8.07 16.82
CA MET A 391 8.70 7.18 16.29
C MET A 391 7.70 7.94 15.38
N GLY A 392 8.02 9.18 15.00
CA GLY A 392 7.04 10.27 14.99
C GLY A 392 6.70 10.70 16.43
N ARG A 393 5.50 11.25 16.65
CA ARG A 393 4.82 11.26 17.98
C ARG A 393 4.10 9.86 18.66
N LEU A 394 4.83 10.20 19.84
CA LEU A 394 5.49 9.58 21.04
C LEU A 394 4.58 9.39 22.28
N SER A 395 4.63 8.21 22.91
CA SER A 395 3.55 7.67 23.75
C SER A 395 3.96 7.34 25.21
N PHE A 396 3.29 6.34 25.81
CA PHE A 396 3.08 6.07 27.25
C PHE A 396 3.19 4.55 27.53
N GLY A 397 3.56 4.13 28.75
CA GLY A 397 3.37 2.73 29.21
C GLY A 397 4.39 2.09 30.17
N SER A 398 5.37 2.83 30.72
CA SER A 398 6.52 2.24 31.43
C SER A 398 6.18 1.33 32.62
N ASN A 399 6.83 0.17 32.71
CA ASN A 399 6.75 -0.84 33.79
C ASN A 399 7.79 -1.95 33.46
N TYR A 400 8.15 -2.78 34.43
CA TYR A 400 9.40 -3.57 34.51
C TYR A 400 9.63 -4.72 33.50
N SER A 401 9.53 -4.46 32.19
CA SER A 401 10.14 -5.15 31.03
C SER A 401 9.48 -4.64 29.72
N ASP A 402 9.77 -3.41 29.32
CA ASP A 402 9.58 -3.01 27.93
C ASP A 402 10.71 -3.65 27.09
N PHE A 403 10.34 -4.27 25.96
CA PHE A 403 11.24 -4.52 24.84
C PHE A 403 10.75 -3.59 23.73
N LYS A 404 11.50 -2.52 23.51
CA LYS A 404 11.21 -1.54 22.46
C LYS A 404 12.49 -1.21 21.73
N GLY A 405 12.43 -1.27 20.43
CA GLY A 405 13.66 -1.13 19.68
C GLY A 405 13.50 -1.38 18.21
N GLN A 406 14.64 -1.63 17.58
CA GLN A 406 14.77 -1.82 16.15
C GLN A 406 15.60 -3.08 15.86
N VAL A 407 15.22 -3.84 14.83
CA VAL A 407 15.91 -5.07 14.43
C VAL A 407 16.49 -4.96 13.03
N TRP A 408 17.72 -5.45 12.85
CA TRP A 408 18.33 -5.66 11.55
C TRP A 408 18.74 -7.13 11.38
N ILE A 409 18.59 -7.63 10.15
CA ILE A 409 19.15 -8.92 9.73
C ILE A 409 20.01 -8.69 8.49
N ASN A 410 21.27 -9.13 8.54
CA ASN A 410 22.25 -8.95 7.46
C ASN A 410 22.34 -7.49 6.98
N GLY A 411 22.22 -6.54 7.91
CA GLY A 411 22.25 -5.09 7.64
C GLY A 411 20.92 -4.51 7.13
N PHE A 412 19.91 -5.32 6.83
CA PHE A 412 18.58 -4.85 6.43
C PHE A 412 17.73 -4.52 7.66
N ASN A 413 17.17 -3.31 7.72
CA ASN A 413 16.34 -2.85 8.84
C ASN A 413 14.91 -3.39 8.74
N LEU A 414 14.55 -4.36 9.58
CA LEU A 414 13.24 -4.99 9.57
C LEU A 414 12.12 -4.08 10.09
N GLY A 415 12.46 -3.16 10.99
CA GLY A 415 11.46 -2.28 11.61
C GLY A 415 11.48 -2.30 13.12
N ARG A 416 10.45 -1.70 13.71
CA ARG A 416 10.29 -1.51 15.14
C ARG A 416 9.60 -2.71 15.78
N TYR A 417 10.01 -3.08 16.98
CA TYR A 417 9.22 -3.95 17.85
C TYR A 417 8.81 -3.19 19.11
N TRP A 418 7.62 -3.51 19.63
CA TRP A 418 7.17 -3.02 20.93
C TRP A 418 6.22 -4.05 21.57
N THR A 419 6.78 -5.19 21.95
CA THR A 419 6.03 -6.39 22.37
C THR A 419 5.14 -6.12 23.59
N LYS A 420 5.56 -5.26 24.50
CA LYS A 420 4.73 -4.90 25.66
C LYS A 420 3.46 -4.13 25.29
N ARG A 421 3.52 -3.28 24.26
CA ARG A 421 2.35 -2.56 23.77
C ARG A 421 1.46 -3.45 22.92
N GLY A 422 2.04 -4.29 22.07
CA GLY A 422 1.29 -5.01 21.05
C GLY A 422 0.53 -4.06 20.11
N PRO A 423 -0.39 -4.55 19.27
CA PRO A 423 -0.84 -5.94 19.22
C PRO A 423 0.17 -6.86 18.50
N GLN A 424 1.08 -6.28 17.72
CA GLN A 424 2.16 -6.97 17.04
C GLN A 424 3.26 -7.44 18.02
N GLN A 425 3.57 -8.74 17.98
CA GLN A 425 4.63 -9.36 18.79
C GLN A 425 5.78 -9.89 17.92
N THR A 426 5.52 -10.15 16.65
CA THR A 426 6.49 -10.70 15.68
C THR A 426 6.81 -9.72 14.56
N LEU A 427 8.04 -9.76 14.05
CA LEU A 427 8.44 -9.06 12.83
C LEU A 427 8.56 -10.06 11.67
N TYR A 428 8.01 -9.72 10.52
CA TYR A 428 8.18 -10.53 9.32
C TYR A 428 9.64 -10.49 8.84
N VAL A 429 10.22 -11.67 8.62
CA VAL A 429 11.56 -11.84 8.04
C VAL A 429 11.42 -12.51 6.66
N PRO A 430 11.49 -11.75 5.56
CA PRO A 430 11.47 -12.32 4.23
C PRO A 430 12.62 -13.30 4.00
N ARG A 431 12.32 -14.50 3.51
CA ARG A 431 13.32 -15.52 3.13
C ARG A 431 14.47 -15.00 2.26
N PRO A 432 14.27 -14.06 1.30
CA PRO A 432 15.36 -13.51 0.50
C PRO A 432 16.40 -12.68 1.26
N LEU A 433 16.11 -12.26 2.50
CA LEU A 433 17.09 -11.58 3.36
C LEU A 433 18.07 -12.55 4.03
N LEU A 434 17.76 -13.86 4.03
CA LEU A 434 18.56 -14.88 4.70
C LEU A 434 19.55 -15.53 3.73
N PHE A 435 20.81 -15.64 4.16
CA PHE A 435 21.82 -16.36 3.41
C PHE A 435 21.55 -17.87 3.42
N PRO A 436 22.03 -18.61 2.39
CA PRO A 436 21.91 -20.06 2.34
C PRO A 436 22.54 -20.76 3.55
N ARG A 437 22.17 -22.02 3.75
CA ARG A 437 22.72 -22.87 4.80
C ARG A 437 24.25 -22.91 4.73
N GLY A 438 24.90 -22.86 5.90
CA GLY A 438 26.36 -22.82 6.03
C GLY A 438 26.97 -21.42 5.97
N VAL A 439 26.15 -20.37 5.74
CA VAL A 439 26.57 -18.97 5.85
C VAL A 439 25.92 -18.34 7.07
N LEU A 440 26.73 -17.67 7.89
CA LEU A 440 26.27 -17.02 9.11
C LEU A 440 25.34 -15.85 8.78
N ASN A 441 24.14 -15.84 9.37
CA ASN A 441 23.23 -14.70 9.33
C ASN A 441 23.45 -13.84 10.59
N LYS A 442 23.68 -12.54 10.41
CA LYS A 442 23.91 -11.60 11.52
C LYS A 442 22.62 -10.90 11.91
N ILE A 443 22.27 -10.95 13.19
CA ILE A 443 21.16 -10.19 13.76
C ILE A 443 21.74 -9.06 14.61
N THR A 444 21.22 -7.86 14.43
CA THR A 444 21.56 -6.70 15.27
C THR A 444 20.29 -6.13 15.85
N LEU A 445 20.29 -5.93 17.17
CA LEU A 445 19.17 -5.40 17.92
C LEU A 445 19.61 -4.08 18.58
N LEU A 446 18.83 -3.02 18.38
CA LEU A 446 18.91 -1.81 19.19
C LEU A 446 17.75 -1.85 20.18
N GLU A 447 18.03 -2.18 21.44
CA GLU A 447 17.04 -2.21 22.52
C GLU A 447 17.11 -0.91 23.32
N LEU A 448 15.97 -0.27 23.53
CA LEU A 448 15.88 1.09 24.05
C LEU A 448 15.33 1.16 25.48
N GLU A 449 14.55 0.15 25.92
CA GLU A 449 13.79 0.23 27.17
C GLU A 449 13.94 -0.99 28.10
N ASN A 450 14.74 -2.02 27.75
CA ASN A 450 15.69 -2.78 28.61
C ASN A 450 16.24 -4.06 27.95
N VAL A 451 17.57 -4.26 27.95
CA VAL A 451 18.21 -5.53 27.49
C VAL A 451 18.04 -6.62 28.57
N PRO A 452 17.55 -7.83 28.23
CA PRO A 452 17.42 -8.90 29.22
C PRO A 452 18.79 -9.51 29.52
N PRO A 453 19.03 -10.09 30.73
CA PRO A 453 20.33 -10.67 31.10
C PRO A 453 20.84 -11.76 30.16
N GLN A 454 19.92 -12.47 29.50
CA GLN A 454 20.20 -13.43 28.44
C GLN A 454 19.37 -13.04 27.21
N PRO A 455 19.89 -12.19 26.31
CA PRO A 455 19.17 -11.77 25.12
C PRO A 455 18.98 -12.96 24.18
N GLN A 456 17.72 -13.29 23.93
CA GLN A 456 17.30 -14.33 23.00
C GLN A 456 16.27 -13.76 22.04
N ILE A 457 16.38 -14.18 20.78
CA ILE A 457 15.42 -13.92 19.72
C ILE A 457 14.94 -15.27 19.21
N GLN A 458 13.68 -15.34 18.84
CA GLN A 458 13.05 -16.56 18.39
C GLN A 458 12.40 -16.35 17.03
N PHE A 459 12.62 -17.31 16.16
CA PHE A 459 11.98 -17.37 14.86
C PHE A 459 10.74 -18.25 14.97
N LEU A 460 9.59 -17.71 14.57
CA LEU A 460 8.32 -18.41 14.53
C LEU A 460 7.93 -18.64 13.08
N ASP A 461 7.10 -19.65 12.85
CA ASP A 461 6.51 -19.93 11.53
C ASP A 461 5.20 -19.19 11.28
N SER A 462 4.63 -18.61 12.33
CA SER A 462 3.34 -17.96 12.32
C SER A 462 3.44 -16.60 13.00
N PRO A 463 2.82 -15.55 12.44
CA PRO A 463 2.87 -14.22 13.03
C PRO A 463 1.93 -14.14 14.25
N ILE A 464 2.33 -13.35 15.24
CA ILE A 464 1.49 -13.00 16.39
C ILE A 464 1.20 -11.50 16.26
N LEU A 465 0.05 -11.17 15.68
CA LEU A 465 -0.38 -9.78 15.44
C LEU A 465 -1.48 -9.30 16.37
N ASN A 466 -2.07 -10.16 17.20
CA ASN A 466 -3.30 -9.91 17.96
C ASN A 466 -3.14 -10.02 19.48
N SER A 467 -1.95 -9.74 20.02
CA SER A 467 -1.68 -9.86 21.45
C SER A 467 -1.37 -8.50 22.07
N THR A 468 -2.31 -7.98 22.87
CA THR A 468 -2.18 -6.72 23.64
C THR A 468 -1.90 -6.94 25.12
N LEU A 469 -1.83 -8.19 25.57
CA LEU A 469 -1.65 -8.57 26.98
C LEU A 469 -0.78 -9.83 27.10
N HIS A 470 -0.01 -9.91 28.18
CA HIS A 470 0.81 -11.06 28.57
C HIS A 470 -0.09 -12.26 28.96
N LYS A 471 -0.67 -12.98 27.99
CA LYS A 471 -1.04 -14.38 28.22
C LYS A 471 0.20 -15.23 27.94
N THR A 472 0.90 -15.59 29.01
CA THR A 472 1.96 -16.59 28.98
C THR A 472 1.35 -17.92 28.53
N TYR A 473 1.36 -18.20 27.23
CA TYR A 473 1.08 -19.54 26.72
C TYR A 473 2.33 -20.40 26.96
N ILE A 474 2.41 -21.02 28.14
CA ILE A 474 3.34 -22.11 28.40
C ILE A 474 2.66 -23.38 27.89
N TYR A 475 2.99 -23.80 26.67
CA TYR A 475 2.77 -25.18 26.26
C TYR A 475 3.97 -25.99 26.75
N SER A 476 3.74 -26.86 27.74
CA SER A 476 4.70 -27.88 28.14
C SER A 476 4.76 -28.94 27.05
N LEU A 477 5.83 -28.95 26.25
CA LEU A 477 6.14 -30.10 25.39
C LEU A 477 7.14 -30.99 26.11
N SER A 478 6.73 -32.25 26.22
CA SER A 478 7.42 -33.38 26.85
C SER A 478 8.82 -33.59 26.28
N ALA A 479 9.74 -33.98 27.17
CA ALA A 479 11.08 -34.41 26.85
C ALA A 479 11.05 -35.55 25.83
N ASP A 480 11.44 -35.25 24.59
CA ASP A 480 12.14 -36.16 23.66
C ASP A 480 12.32 -35.43 22.33
N THR A 481 13.49 -34.81 22.14
CA THR A 481 14.16 -34.62 20.84
C THR A 481 15.46 -33.84 21.05
N GLN A 482 16.58 -34.56 21.13
CA GLN A 482 17.89 -34.01 20.85
C GLN A 482 17.95 -33.66 19.35
N SER A 483 18.18 -32.40 18.99
CA SER A 483 18.47 -32.00 17.62
C SER A 483 19.29 -30.71 17.57
N ASN A 484 20.36 -30.77 16.77
CA ASN A 484 21.50 -29.87 16.67
C ASN A 484 21.16 -28.39 16.40
N SER A 485 21.68 -27.48 17.21
CA SER A 485 21.67 -26.02 16.97
C SER A 485 22.87 -25.60 16.10
N GLU A 486 22.63 -24.78 15.07
CA GLU A 486 23.68 -24.08 14.31
C GLU A 486 24.02 -22.74 15.01
N PRO A 487 25.30 -22.32 15.06
CA PRO A 487 25.70 -21.12 15.80
C PRO A 487 25.27 -19.83 15.08
N MET A 488 24.62 -18.93 15.81
CA MET A 488 24.32 -17.56 15.39
C MET A 488 25.03 -16.57 16.32
N GLU A 489 25.62 -15.52 15.76
CA GLU A 489 26.30 -14.48 16.54
C GLU A 489 25.35 -13.30 16.77
N LEU A 490 25.01 -13.06 18.03
CA LEU A 490 24.20 -11.92 18.46
C LEU A 490 25.15 -10.81 18.94
N SER A 491 25.14 -9.65 18.28
CA SER A 491 25.86 -8.46 18.74
C SER A 491 24.85 -7.43 19.27
N GLY A 492 24.95 -7.08 20.56
CA GLY A 492 24.16 -6.02 21.19
C GLY A 492 24.99 -4.77 21.43
N HIS A 493 24.37 -3.59 21.27
CA HIS A 493 24.91 -2.30 21.70
C HIS A 493 23.90 -1.59 22.61
#